data_AF-A0A0V0QL46-F1
#
_entry.id   AF-A0A0V0QL46-F1
#
_cell.length_a   1.000
_cell.length_b   1.000
_cell.length_c   1.000
_cell.angle_alpha   90.00
_cell.angle_beta   90.00
_cell.angle_gamma   90.00
#
_symmetry.space_group_name_H-M   'P 1'
#
loop_
_entity.id
_entity.type
_entity.pdbx_description
1 polymer ?
#
loop_
_entity_poly.entity_id
_entity_poly.type
_entity_poly.pdbx_seq_one_letter_code
_entity_poly.pdbx_strand_id
1 'polypeptide(L)'
;MAENPINSKIQLLDSSEFHKDIYNEVNHQTQQFSKDLKNFIFSKKCLILIVWIISYVFTIKQEFGLPYLSFSLIVFIFCNLGKREEGTLSAYSIFNKGFESLPGTFDMKKVDQTFGMANNVENQEEQQKILRQKQIQFEKENKKLNIKENLSKKGNQTCYCGSNKKYKKCCYWRELKNTYQEEYERKQNYKLE
;
A
#
# COMPACT_ATOMS: atom_id res chain seq x y z
N MET A 1 -16.36 57.24 -69.30
CA MET A 1 -15.30 56.62 -68.47
C MET A 1 -15.82 56.56 -67.06
N ALA A 2 -16.34 55.41 -66.63
CA ALA A 2 -16.83 55.21 -65.26
C ALA A 2 -15.91 54.17 -64.61
N GLU A 3 -15.18 54.60 -63.58
CA GLU A 3 -14.23 53.77 -62.85
C GLU A 3 -14.96 52.81 -61.90
N ASN A 4 -14.40 51.60 -61.79
CA ASN A 4 -14.93 50.43 -61.13
C ASN A 4 -14.63 50.48 -59.60
N PRO A 5 -15.62 50.47 -58.68
CA PRO A 5 -15.37 50.63 -57.25
C PRO A 5 -15.15 49.27 -56.59
N ILE A 6 -14.05 48.59 -56.92
CA ILE A 6 -13.58 47.41 -56.16
C ILE A 6 -12.08 47.54 -55.93
N ASN A 7 -11.69 48.48 -55.08
CA ASN A 7 -10.39 48.43 -54.43
C ASN A 7 -10.52 48.90 -52.98
N SER A 8 -11.32 48.17 -52.20
CA SER A 8 -11.15 48.20 -50.75
C SER A 8 -9.81 47.52 -50.45
N LYS A 9 -8.80 48.34 -50.15
CA LYS A 9 -7.47 47.94 -49.71
C LYS A 9 -7.64 46.99 -48.51
N ILE A 10 -7.56 45.67 -48.74
CA ILE A 10 -7.51 44.69 -47.66
C ILE A 10 -6.15 44.91 -46.99
N GLN A 11 -6.14 45.63 -45.87
CA GLN A 11 -4.95 45.76 -45.04
C GLN A 11 -4.74 44.40 -44.38
N LEU A 12 -3.65 43.74 -44.74
CA LEU A 12 -3.19 42.53 -44.08
C LEU A 12 -2.75 42.94 -42.67
N LEU A 13 -3.62 42.72 -41.68
CA LEU A 13 -3.24 42.83 -40.27
C LEU A 13 -2.10 41.85 -40.01
N ASP A 14 -1.06 42.31 -39.34
CA ASP A 14 0.00 41.44 -38.87
C ASP A 14 -0.61 40.45 -37.86
N SER A 15 -0.37 39.16 -38.10
CA SER A 15 -0.84 38.07 -37.25
C SER A 15 -0.45 38.29 -35.79
N SER A 16 0.65 38.99 -35.54
CA SER A 16 1.14 39.30 -34.19
C SER A 16 0.25 40.28 -33.41
N GLU A 17 -0.39 41.25 -34.08
CA GLU A 17 -1.30 42.21 -33.45
C GLU A 17 -2.65 41.57 -33.14
N PHE A 18 -3.18 40.79 -34.09
CA PHE A 18 -4.42 40.03 -33.90
C PHE A 18 -4.36 39.09 -32.68
N HIS A 19 -3.21 38.42 -32.46
CA HIS A 19 -3.03 37.58 -31.28
C HIS A 19 -2.98 38.36 -29.96
N LYS A 20 -2.46 39.60 -29.95
CA LYS A 20 -2.41 40.45 -28.74
C LYS A 20 -3.79 40.94 -28.36
N ASP A 21 -4.61 41.33 -29.34
CA ASP A 21 -5.96 41.83 -29.07
C ASP A 21 -6.85 40.72 -28.50
N ILE A 22 -6.81 39.52 -29.10
CA ILE A 22 -7.50 38.34 -28.56
C ILE A 22 -7.00 38.02 -27.15
N TYR A 23 -5.68 38.05 -26.92
CA TYR A 23 -5.13 37.78 -25.60
C TYR A 23 -5.62 38.77 -24.55
N ASN A 24 -5.60 40.07 -24.86
CA ASN A 24 -6.04 41.13 -23.95
C ASN A 24 -7.54 41.04 -23.66
N GLU A 25 -8.36 40.75 -24.67
CA GLU A 25 -9.81 40.61 -24.51
C GLU A 25 -10.17 39.38 -23.65
N VAL A 26 -9.52 38.24 -23.90
CA VAL A 26 -9.68 37.03 -23.07
C VAL A 26 -9.21 37.28 -21.63
N ASN A 27 -8.10 38.00 -21.44
CA ASN A 27 -7.60 38.32 -20.10
C ASN A 27 -8.51 39.31 -19.35
N HIS A 28 -9.09 40.30 -20.05
CA HIS A 28 -10.04 41.23 -19.45
C HIS A 28 -11.34 40.52 -19.03
N GLN A 29 -11.89 39.66 -19.88
CA GLN A 29 -13.08 38.86 -19.57
C GLN A 29 -12.86 37.92 -18.38
N THR A 30 -11.71 37.22 -18.33
CA THR A 30 -11.38 36.33 -17.21
C THR A 30 -11.17 37.09 -15.90
N GLN A 31 -10.54 38.26 -15.95
CA GLN A 31 -10.39 39.12 -14.77
C GLN A 31 -11.74 39.61 -14.26
N GLN A 32 -12.64 40.03 -15.14
CA GLN A 32 -13.97 40.51 -14.75
C GLN A 32 -14.80 39.40 -14.09
N PHE A 33 -14.83 38.21 -14.70
CA PHE A 33 -15.51 37.05 -14.11
C PHE A 33 -14.95 36.69 -12.73
N SER A 34 -13.63 36.75 -12.55
CA SER A 34 -13.00 36.47 -11.25
C SER A 34 -13.39 37.47 -10.16
N LYS A 35 -13.57 38.76 -10.52
CA LYS A 35 -14.01 39.81 -9.60
C LYS A 35 -15.46 39.59 -9.20
N ASP A 36 -16.32 39.29 -10.16
CA ASP A 36 -17.74 39.02 -9.92
C ASP A 36 -17.93 37.78 -9.03
N LEU A 37 -17.16 36.71 -9.28
CA LEU A 37 -17.15 35.52 -8.44
C LEU A 37 -16.66 35.81 -7.01
N LYS A 38 -15.58 36.59 -6.85
CA LYS A 38 -15.09 37.01 -5.53
C LYS A 38 -16.11 37.84 -4.77
N ASN A 39 -16.76 38.79 -5.44
CA ASN A 39 -17.81 39.63 -4.87
C ASN A 39 -19.03 38.80 -4.46
N PHE A 40 -19.42 37.82 -5.27
CA PHE A 40 -20.51 36.90 -4.95
C PHE A 40 -20.17 36.04 -3.71
N ILE A 41 -18.99 35.45 -3.65
CA ILE A 41 -18.54 34.66 -2.49
C ILE A 41 -18.46 35.53 -1.24
N PHE A 42 -17.91 36.74 -1.35
CA PHE A 42 -17.83 37.69 -0.25
C PHE A 42 -19.23 38.05 0.28
N SER A 43 -20.16 38.39 -0.61
CA SER A 43 -21.55 38.68 -0.27
C SER A 43 -22.23 37.52 0.48
N LYS A 44 -22.06 36.27 0.00
CA LYS A 44 -22.60 35.09 0.69
C LYS A 44 -22.03 34.91 2.10
N LYS A 45 -20.72 35.12 2.28
CA LYS A 45 -20.08 35.05 3.61
C LYS A 45 -20.59 36.14 4.55
N CYS A 46 -20.78 37.36 4.05
CA CYS A 46 -21.36 38.46 4.83
C CYS A 46 -22.80 38.14 5.27
N LEU A 47 -23.64 37.58 4.38
CA LEU A 47 -25.00 37.17 4.74
C LEU A 47 -25.00 36.11 5.85
N ILE A 48 -24.13 35.10 5.75
CA ILE A 48 -24.00 34.06 6.78
C ILE A 48 -23.56 34.66 8.12
N LEU A 49 -22.60 35.60 8.12
CA LEU A 49 -22.17 36.31 9.33
C LEU A 49 -23.30 37.11 9.96
N ILE A 50 -24.09 37.83 9.18
CA ILE A 50 -25.23 38.62 9.68
C ILE A 50 -26.25 37.69 10.35
N VAL A 51 -26.60 36.58 9.70
CA VAL A 51 -27.52 35.58 10.28
C VAL A 51 -26.97 35.02 11.59
N TRP A 52 -25.67 34.72 11.65
CA TRP A 52 -25.01 34.23 12.87
C TRP A 52 -25.06 35.26 14.01
N ILE A 53 -24.85 36.55 13.72
CA ILE A 53 -24.95 37.62 14.73
C ILE A 53 -26.40 37.77 15.22
N ILE A 54 -27.38 37.74 14.32
CA ILE A 54 -28.81 37.83 14.69
C ILE A 54 -29.21 36.66 15.61
N SER A 55 -28.80 35.44 15.26
CA SER A 55 -29.05 34.25 16.09
C SER A 55 -28.38 34.35 17.46
N TYR A 56 -27.18 34.92 17.54
CA TYR A 56 -26.51 35.17 18.81
C TYR A 56 -27.31 36.14 19.70
N VAL A 57 -27.74 37.28 19.15
CA VAL A 57 -28.56 38.28 19.87
C VAL A 57 -29.88 37.66 20.34
N PHE A 58 -30.51 36.82 19.53
CA PHE A 58 -31.71 36.07 19.94
C PHE A 58 -31.43 35.15 21.12
N THR A 59 -30.29 34.46 21.13
CA THR A 59 -29.95 33.51 22.18
C THR A 59 -29.55 34.18 23.50
N ILE A 60 -28.97 35.39 23.45
CA ILE A 60 -28.73 36.21 24.66
C ILE A 60 -30.06 36.50 25.37
N LYS A 61 -31.14 36.81 24.63
CA LYS A 61 -32.46 37.04 25.22
C LYS A 61 -33.04 35.82 25.93
N GLN A 62 -32.57 34.62 25.57
CA GLN A 62 -32.96 33.36 26.20
C GLN A 62 -31.99 32.93 27.31
N GLU A 63 -31.01 33.78 27.68
CA GLU A 63 -29.94 33.48 28.66
C GLU A 63 -28.97 32.35 28.24
N PHE A 64 -29.02 31.89 26.98
CA PHE A 64 -28.16 30.83 26.44
C PHE A 64 -26.98 31.34 25.60
N GLY A 65 -26.57 32.60 25.78
CA GLY A 65 -25.53 33.23 24.95
C GLY A 65 -24.19 32.49 24.98
N LEU A 66 -23.76 32.02 26.16
CA LEU A 66 -22.49 31.33 26.34
C LEU A 66 -22.45 29.97 25.63
N PRO A 67 -23.42 29.06 25.83
CA PRO A 67 -23.49 27.81 25.05
C PRO A 67 -23.47 28.03 23.54
N TYR A 68 -24.19 29.02 23.01
CA TYR A 68 -24.19 29.33 21.58
C TYR A 68 -22.79 29.68 21.06
N LEU A 69 -22.05 30.50 21.82
CA LEU A 69 -20.67 30.87 21.45
C LEU A 69 -19.74 29.66 21.53
N SER A 70 -19.86 28.83 22.56
CA SER A 70 -19.07 27.59 22.71
C SER A 70 -19.29 26.64 21.52
N PHE A 71 -20.54 26.35 21.15
CA PHE A 71 -20.84 25.51 19.99
C PHE A 71 -20.36 26.14 18.69
N SER A 72 -20.58 27.45 18.51
CA SER A 72 -20.12 28.18 17.32
C SER A 72 -18.60 28.11 17.17
N LEU A 73 -17.85 28.23 18.26
CA LEU A 73 -16.39 28.13 18.25
C LEU A 73 -15.92 26.73 17.85
N ILE A 74 -16.55 25.69 18.40
CA ILE A 74 -16.25 24.29 18.03
C ILE A 74 -16.49 24.08 16.53
N VAL A 75 -17.66 24.48 16.03
CA VAL A 75 -17.98 24.40 14.61
C VAL A 75 -16.98 25.18 13.77
N PHE A 76 -16.59 26.39 14.18
CA PHE A 76 -15.61 27.21 13.49
C PHE A 76 -14.25 26.54 13.40
N ILE A 77 -13.78 25.91 14.48
CA ILE A 77 -12.55 25.12 14.48
C ILE A 77 -12.65 24.01 13.44
N PHE A 78 -13.70 23.18 13.49
CA PHE A 78 -13.87 22.08 12.54
C PHE A 78 -13.99 22.53 11.09
N CYS A 79 -14.68 23.64 10.81
CA CYS A 79 -14.77 24.20 9.47
C CYS A 79 -13.46 24.84 8.99
N ASN A 80 -12.57 25.24 9.91
CA ASN A 80 -11.26 25.80 9.60
C ASN A 80 -10.14 24.76 9.60
N LEU A 81 -10.40 23.53 10.04
CA LEU A 81 -9.43 22.44 9.92
C LEU A 81 -9.08 22.25 8.43
N GLY A 82 -7.86 22.61 8.07
CA GLY A 82 -7.34 22.42 6.73
C GLY A 82 -7.19 20.94 6.39
N LYS A 83 -7.01 20.65 5.09
CA LYS A 83 -6.57 19.32 4.67
C LYS A 83 -5.11 19.15 5.07
N ARG A 84 -4.81 18.07 5.78
CA ARG A 84 -3.45 17.72 6.14
C ARG A 84 -2.72 17.19 4.92
N GLU A 85 -1.51 17.69 4.67
CA GLU A 85 -0.62 17.14 3.65
C GLU A 85 -0.14 15.75 4.08
N GLU A 86 -0.29 14.78 3.18
CA GLU A 86 0.15 13.41 3.38
C GLU A 86 1.66 13.38 3.67
N GLY A 87 2.06 12.70 4.74
CA GLY A 87 3.48 12.61 5.15
C GLY A 87 3.95 13.66 6.16
N THR A 88 3.15 14.67 6.49
CA THR A 88 3.47 15.55 7.62
C THR A 88 3.39 14.78 8.94
N LEU A 89 4.21 15.15 9.93
CA LEU A 89 4.22 14.56 11.27
C LEU A 89 3.05 15.16 12.08
N SER A 90 2.30 14.34 12.83
CA SER A 90 1.27 14.86 13.74
C SER A 90 1.97 15.26 15.03
N ALA A 91 1.41 16.16 15.84
CA ALA A 91 1.95 16.40 17.18
C ALA A 91 2.10 15.08 17.98
N TYR A 92 1.25 14.10 17.70
CA TYR A 92 1.30 12.77 18.29
C TYR A 92 2.51 11.92 17.86
N SER A 93 3.04 12.13 16.64
CA SER A 93 4.23 11.41 16.16
C SER A 93 5.52 11.74 16.94
N ILE A 94 5.55 12.86 17.67
CA ILE A 94 6.64 13.18 18.61
C ILE A 94 6.71 12.10 19.71
N PHE A 95 5.55 11.61 20.13
CA PHE A 95 5.42 10.58 21.17
C PHE A 95 5.32 9.17 20.60
N ASN A 96 4.99 9.04 19.31
CA ASN A 96 4.87 7.76 18.60
C ASN A 96 5.79 7.71 17.37
N LYS A 97 7.11 7.62 17.63
CA LYS A 97 8.16 7.64 16.59
C LYS A 97 8.13 6.42 15.64
N GLY A 98 7.33 5.40 15.94
CA GLY A 98 7.16 4.20 15.11
C GLY A 98 5.80 4.12 14.40
N PHE A 99 4.93 5.12 14.54
CA PHE A 99 3.53 5.04 14.08
C PHE A 99 2.85 3.75 14.54
N GLU A 100 3.17 3.28 15.74
CA GLU A 100 2.57 2.08 16.29
C GLU A 100 1.11 2.37 16.64
N SER A 101 0.23 1.38 16.41
CA SER A 101 -1.17 1.51 16.80
C SER A 101 -1.26 1.82 18.29
N LEU A 102 -2.01 2.85 18.68
CA LEU A 102 -2.22 3.19 20.09
C LEU A 102 -2.72 1.95 20.86
N PRO A 103 -2.14 1.62 22.02
CA PRO A 103 -2.65 0.54 22.86
C PRO A 103 -4.10 0.85 23.25
N GLY A 104 -5.01 -0.09 22.96
CA GLY A 104 -6.46 0.11 23.17
C GLY A 104 -7.23 0.60 21.94
N THR A 105 -6.56 0.91 20.81
CA THR A 105 -7.28 1.08 19.54
C THR A 105 -7.84 -0.25 19.10
N PHE A 106 -9.13 -0.27 18.77
CA PHE A 106 -9.78 -1.44 18.20
C PHE A 106 -9.24 -1.68 16.78
N ASP A 107 -8.24 -2.55 16.67
CA ASP A 107 -7.69 -2.99 15.40
C ASP A 107 -8.48 -4.21 14.94
N MET A 108 -9.28 -4.05 13.89
CA MET A 108 -10.04 -5.13 13.28
C MET A 108 -9.15 -6.31 12.88
N LYS A 109 -7.88 -6.10 12.53
CA LYS A 109 -6.95 -7.22 12.27
C LYS A 109 -6.66 -8.04 13.51
N LYS A 110 -6.48 -7.38 14.66
CA LYS A 110 -6.29 -8.07 15.95
C LYS A 110 -7.58 -8.76 16.40
N VAL A 111 -8.73 -8.17 16.13
CA VAL A 111 -10.05 -8.75 16.43
C VAL A 111 -10.29 -9.98 15.56
N ASP A 112 -10.03 -9.91 14.26
CA ASP A 112 -10.15 -11.06 13.35
C ASP A 112 -9.15 -12.17 13.69
N GLN A 113 -7.95 -11.82 14.18
CA GLN A 113 -6.98 -12.78 14.70
C GLN A 113 -7.42 -13.41 16.04
N THR A 114 -8.10 -12.65 16.90
CA THR A 114 -8.54 -13.10 18.23
C THR A 114 -9.86 -13.86 18.18
N PHE A 115 -10.78 -13.48 17.28
CA PHE A 115 -12.16 -13.98 17.22
C PHE A 115 -12.48 -14.75 15.92
N GLY A 116 -11.60 -14.75 14.91
CA GLY A 116 -11.40 -15.86 13.98
C GLY A 116 -12.55 -16.28 13.05
N MET A 117 -12.80 -15.53 11.97
CA MET A 117 -13.69 -16.01 10.88
C MET A 117 -13.24 -15.72 9.43
N ALA A 118 -12.00 -15.29 9.18
CA ALA A 118 -11.49 -15.05 7.81
C ALA A 118 -10.36 -16.00 7.35
N ASN A 119 -9.78 -16.81 8.25
CA ASN A 119 -8.54 -17.55 7.95
C ASN A 119 -8.74 -18.97 7.42
N ASN A 120 -9.95 -19.53 7.38
CA ASN A 120 -10.13 -20.99 7.22
C ASN A 120 -10.21 -21.51 5.78
N VAL A 121 -10.24 -20.66 4.74
CA VAL A 121 -10.26 -21.16 3.34
C VAL A 121 -8.85 -21.16 2.73
N GLU A 122 -8.05 -20.12 2.95
CA GLU A 122 -6.66 -20.09 2.46
C GLU A 122 -5.69 -20.93 3.32
N ASN A 123 -5.88 -21.01 4.64
CA ASN A 123 -4.98 -21.80 5.50
C ASN A 123 -5.17 -23.32 5.35
N GLN A 124 -6.31 -23.82 4.88
CA GLN A 124 -6.51 -25.29 4.81
C GLN A 124 -5.65 -25.92 3.70
N GLU A 125 -5.58 -25.29 2.52
CA GLU A 125 -4.71 -25.77 1.46
C GLU A 125 -3.23 -25.61 1.81
N GLU A 126 -2.86 -24.50 2.45
CA GLU A 126 -1.48 -24.25 2.86
C GLU A 126 -1.05 -25.20 3.99
N GLN A 127 -1.91 -25.44 4.99
CA GLN A 127 -1.65 -26.44 6.03
C GLN A 127 -1.56 -27.85 5.47
N GLN A 128 -2.42 -28.23 4.50
CA GLN A 128 -2.32 -29.53 3.83
C GLN A 128 -1.02 -29.66 3.01
N LYS A 129 -0.60 -28.59 2.32
CA LYS A 129 0.70 -28.56 1.60
C LYS A 129 1.87 -28.70 2.57
N ILE A 130 1.86 -27.99 3.70
CA ILE A 130 2.89 -28.09 4.74
C ILE A 130 2.92 -29.49 5.37
N LEU A 131 1.76 -30.09 5.68
CA LEU A 131 1.70 -31.46 6.19
C LEU A 131 2.26 -32.47 5.18
N ARG A 132 1.88 -32.36 3.90
CA ARG A 132 2.39 -33.22 2.83
C ARG A 132 3.90 -33.09 2.67
N GLN A 133 4.44 -31.87 2.70
CA GLN A 133 5.88 -31.62 2.64
C GLN A 133 6.62 -32.23 3.83
N LYS A 134 6.08 -32.09 5.05
CA LYS A 134 6.65 -32.71 6.26
C LYS A 134 6.66 -34.24 6.17
N GLN A 135 5.60 -34.86 5.66
CA GLN A 135 5.53 -36.30 5.44
C GLN A 135 6.60 -36.77 4.43
N ILE A 136 6.73 -36.08 3.29
CA ILE A 136 7.74 -36.40 2.27
C ILE A 136 9.16 -36.27 2.85
N GLN A 137 9.41 -35.24 3.66
CA GLN A 137 10.72 -35.06 4.29
C GLN A 137 11.03 -36.16 5.31
N PHE A 138 10.06 -36.51 6.15
CA PHE A 138 10.18 -37.61 7.11
C PHE A 138 10.45 -38.96 6.41
N GLU A 139 9.77 -39.24 5.31
CA GLU A 139 10.00 -40.47 4.53
C GLU A 139 11.41 -40.52 3.92
N LYS A 140 11.89 -39.38 3.39
CA LYS A 140 13.27 -39.25 2.88
C LYS A 140 14.31 -39.49 3.97
N GLU A 141 14.11 -38.94 5.16
CA GLU A 141 15.02 -39.10 6.30
C GLU A 141 15.04 -40.55 6.80
N ASN A 142 13.88 -41.20 6.92
CA ASN A 142 13.80 -42.62 7.30
C ASN A 142 14.44 -43.54 6.25
N LYS A 143 14.27 -43.26 4.96
CA LYS A 143 14.93 -44.01 3.89
C LYS A 143 16.45 -43.88 3.98
N LYS A 144 16.96 -42.68 4.26
CA LYS A 144 18.40 -42.43 4.46
C LYS A 144 18.96 -43.17 5.67
N LEU A 145 18.23 -43.16 6.80
CA LEU A 145 18.60 -43.90 8.01
C LEU A 145 18.66 -45.40 7.75
N ASN A 146 17.65 -45.96 7.08
CA ASN A 146 17.61 -47.38 6.72
C ASN A 146 18.80 -47.81 5.83
N ILE A 147 19.18 -47.01 4.84
CA ILE A 147 20.33 -47.32 3.97
C ILE A 147 21.62 -47.37 4.79
N LYS A 148 21.87 -46.37 5.64
CA LYS A 148 23.04 -46.32 6.53
C LYS A 148 23.08 -47.49 7.52
N GLU A 149 21.93 -47.84 8.07
CA GLU A 149 21.80 -48.97 8.99
C GLU A 149 22.12 -50.30 8.27
N ASN A 150 21.60 -50.50 7.06
CA ASN A 150 21.86 -51.69 6.25
C ASN A 150 23.34 -51.82 5.85
N LEU A 151 24.00 -50.70 5.53
CA LEU A 151 25.45 -50.63 5.29
C LEU A 151 26.26 -51.02 6.55
N SER A 152 25.81 -50.56 7.72
CA SER A 152 26.43 -50.86 9.01
C SER A 152 26.28 -52.34 9.41
N LYS A 153 25.07 -52.92 9.22
CA LYS A 153 24.78 -54.33 9.49
C LYS A 153 25.68 -55.29 8.70
N LYS A 154 26.05 -54.91 7.46
CA LYS A 154 26.96 -55.70 6.61
C LYS A 154 28.44 -55.54 6.96
N GLY A 155 28.82 -54.59 7.83
CA GLY A 155 30.21 -54.17 8.06
C GLY A 155 31.20 -55.29 8.39
N ASN A 156 30.79 -56.25 9.23
CA ASN A 156 31.64 -57.37 9.66
C ASN A 156 31.50 -58.63 8.81
N GLN A 157 30.56 -58.66 7.86
CA GLN A 157 30.36 -59.79 6.94
C GLN A 157 31.47 -59.82 5.89
N THR A 158 31.71 -60.99 5.29
CA THR A 158 32.64 -61.14 4.15
C THR A 158 32.11 -60.34 2.95
N CYS A 159 32.98 -59.59 2.29
CA CYS A 159 32.56 -58.75 1.18
C CYS A 159 32.19 -59.58 -0.06
N TYR A 160 31.11 -59.20 -0.76
CA TYR A 160 30.65 -59.85 -1.99
C TYR A 160 31.58 -59.63 -3.19
N CYS A 161 32.55 -58.72 -3.08
CA CYS A 161 33.55 -58.41 -4.11
C CYS A 161 34.54 -59.57 -4.40
N GLY A 162 34.41 -60.72 -3.73
CA GLY A 162 35.33 -61.86 -3.86
C GLY A 162 36.69 -61.68 -3.18
N SER A 163 36.93 -60.57 -2.47
CA SER A 163 38.24 -60.24 -1.88
C SER A 163 38.60 -60.98 -0.59
N ASN A 164 37.70 -61.82 -0.05
CA ASN A 164 37.81 -62.47 1.27
C ASN A 164 38.05 -61.52 2.46
N LYS A 165 37.95 -60.19 2.28
CA LYS A 165 38.05 -59.17 3.33
C LYS A 165 36.67 -58.87 3.92
N LYS A 166 36.64 -58.38 5.17
CA LYS A 166 35.42 -57.82 5.79
C LYS A 166 34.88 -56.68 4.92
N TYR A 167 33.56 -56.59 4.78
CA TYR A 167 32.87 -55.61 3.94
C TYR A 167 33.31 -54.16 4.22
N LYS A 168 33.41 -53.77 5.51
CA LYS A 168 33.92 -52.46 5.95
C LYS A 168 35.34 -52.10 5.48
N LYS A 169 36.13 -53.10 5.08
CA LYS A 169 37.50 -52.97 4.57
C LYS A 169 37.62 -53.21 3.04
N CYS A 170 36.54 -53.57 2.33
CA CYS A 170 36.51 -53.69 0.84
C CYS A 170 35.58 -52.61 0.25
N CYS A 171 34.30 -52.94 0.00
CA CYS A 171 33.40 -52.11 -0.81
C CYS A 171 32.66 -51.02 -0.04
N TYR A 172 32.70 -51.05 1.29
CA TYR A 172 31.96 -50.11 2.13
C TYR A 172 32.17 -48.64 1.74
N TRP A 173 33.42 -48.19 1.60
CA TRP A 173 33.73 -46.80 1.25
C TRP A 173 33.28 -46.42 -0.16
N ARG A 174 33.28 -47.39 -1.08
CA ARG A 174 32.80 -47.20 -2.46
C ARG A 174 31.29 -47.03 -2.50
N GLU A 175 30.54 -47.90 -1.84
CA GLU A 175 29.07 -47.78 -1.78
C GLU A 175 28.61 -46.55 -0.98
N LEU A 176 29.33 -46.23 0.10
CA LEU A 176 29.10 -44.99 0.84
C LEU A 176 29.30 -43.77 -0.06
N LYS A 177 30.38 -43.73 -0.85
CA LYS A 177 30.64 -42.65 -1.81
C LYS A 177 29.55 -42.56 -2.88
N ASN A 178 29.11 -43.68 -3.44
CA ASN A 178 28.01 -43.70 -4.42
C ASN A 178 26.71 -43.14 -3.82
N THR A 179 26.39 -43.51 -2.57
CA THR A 179 25.21 -43.00 -1.85
C THR A 179 25.29 -41.47 -1.68
N TYR A 180 26.47 -40.93 -1.36
CA TYR A 180 26.68 -39.48 -1.27
C TYR A 180 26.60 -38.78 -2.63
N GLN A 181 27.08 -39.41 -3.70
CA GLN A 181 27.05 -38.86 -5.04
C GLN A 181 25.61 -38.78 -5.59
N GLU A 182 24.81 -39.82 -5.37
CA GLU A 182 23.36 -39.82 -5.66
C GLU A 182 22.60 -38.76 -4.84
N GLU A 183 23.03 -38.45 -3.61
CA GLU A 183 22.49 -37.33 -2.84
C GLU A 183 22.87 -35.97 -3.43
N TYR A 184 24.10 -35.81 -3.94
CA TYR A 184 24.56 -34.58 -4.55
C TYR A 184 23.83 -34.29 -5.87
N GLU A 185 23.72 -35.28 -6.76
CA GLU A 185 23.01 -35.16 -8.04
C GLU A 185 21.53 -34.82 -7.85
N ARG A 186 20.86 -35.45 -6.88
CA ARG A 186 19.47 -35.10 -6.53
C ARG A 186 19.31 -33.66 -6.06
N LYS A 187 20.26 -33.14 -5.27
CA LYS A 187 20.24 -31.74 -4.81
C LYS A 187 20.47 -30.76 -5.94
N GLN A 188 21.31 -31.11 -6.92
CA GLN A 188 21.54 -30.28 -8.09
C GLN A 188 20.31 -30.24 -9.00
N ASN A 189 19.66 -31.38 -9.25
CA ASN A 189 18.45 -31.44 -10.06
C ASN A 189 17.30 -30.64 -9.47
N TYR A 190 17.11 -30.65 -8.14
CA TYR A 190 16.10 -29.83 -7.46
C TYR A 190 16.38 -28.31 -7.55
N LYS A 191 17.60 -27.91 -7.88
CA LYS A 191 17.98 -26.48 -8.00
C LYS A 191 17.75 -25.93 -9.41
N LEU A 192 17.44 -26.79 -10.37
CA LEU A 192 17.24 -26.47 -11.79
C LEU A 192 15.75 -26.45 -12.20
N GLU A 193 14.86 -26.95 -11.33
CA GLU A 193 13.38 -26.88 -11.44
C GLU A 193 12.85 -25.64 -10.70
#